data_AF-A0A1E1F5A2-F1
#
_entry.id   AF-A0A1E1F5A2-F1
#
_cell.length_a   1.000
_cell.length_b   1.000
_cell.length_c   1.000
_cell.angle_alpha   90.00
_cell.angle_beta   90.00
_cell.angle_gamma   90.00
#
_symmetry.space_group_name_H-M   'P 1'
#
loop_
_entity.id
_entity.type
_entity.pdbx_description
1 polymer ?
#
loop_
_entity_poly.entity_id
_entity_poly.type
_entity_poly.pdbx_seq_one_letter_code
_entity_poly.pdbx_strand_id
1 'polypeptide(L)'
;MECKVVKLDLCPGGGFETRMREDGGEFRPHVEGCFLEILPEARLVFTTVLTEGWRPAEPWLALTAIITFEAEGGGTRYSARVLHRNAADSKKHEDMGFQEGWGTAIDQLAAFVGRSS
;
A
#
# COMPACT_ATOMS: atom_id res chain seq x y z
N MET A 1 -15.69 8.07 -1.97
CA MET A 1 -14.55 7.36 -2.57
C MET A 1 -14.63 5.89 -2.21
N GLU A 2 -14.52 4.99 -3.19
CA GLU A 2 -14.56 3.54 -2.99
C GLU A 2 -13.34 2.89 -3.65
N CYS A 3 -12.69 1.98 -2.94
CA CYS A 3 -11.59 1.17 -3.44
C CYS A 3 -12.01 -0.30 -3.46
N LYS A 4 -11.63 -1.03 -4.51
CA LYS A 4 -11.79 -2.48 -4.60
C LYS A 4 -10.45 -3.14 -4.89
N VAL A 5 -10.24 -4.30 -4.27
CA VAL A 5 -9.12 -5.18 -4.55
C VAL A 5 -9.50 -6.07 -5.74
N VAL A 6 -8.72 -6.01 -6.81
CA VAL A 6 -8.87 -6.86 -8.00
C VAL A 6 -7.98 -8.11 -7.86
N LYS A 7 -6.79 -7.94 -7.29
CA LYS A 7 -5.83 -9.02 -7.03
C LYS A 7 -5.09 -8.75 -5.72
N LEU A 8 -4.80 -9.81 -4.98
CA LEU A 8 -3.95 -9.79 -3.79
C LEU A 8 -3.33 -11.19 -3.57
N ASP A 9 -2.14 -11.40 -4.12
CA ASP A 9 -1.39 -12.64 -3.94
C ASP A 9 -0.24 -12.43 -2.94
N LEU A 10 -0.45 -12.83 -1.69
CA LEU A 10 0.44 -12.53 -0.55
C LEU A 10 1.66 -13.46 -0.49
N CYS A 11 2.49 -13.45 -1.53
CA CYS A 11 3.78 -14.11 -1.57
C CYS A 11 4.82 -13.25 -2.29
N PRO A 12 6.14 -13.45 -2.07
CA PRO A 12 7.17 -12.78 -2.87
C PRO A 12 6.98 -13.06 -4.36
N GLY A 13 6.84 -12.01 -5.17
CA GLY A 13 6.56 -12.10 -6.60
C GLY A 13 5.07 -12.11 -6.94
N GLY A 14 4.21 -12.26 -5.94
CA GLY A 14 2.76 -12.15 -6.08
C GLY A 14 2.33 -10.72 -6.40
N GLY A 15 1.30 -10.59 -7.24
CA GLY A 15 0.76 -9.31 -7.65
C GLY A 15 -0.30 -8.76 -6.69
N PHE A 16 -0.46 -7.44 -6.68
CA PHE A 16 -1.68 -6.81 -6.17
C PHE A 16 -2.17 -5.74 -7.14
N GLU A 17 -3.48 -5.64 -7.29
CA GLU A 17 -4.15 -4.63 -8.12
C GLU A 17 -5.34 -4.08 -7.34
N THR A 18 -5.46 -2.76 -7.32
CA THR A 18 -6.61 -2.04 -6.81
C THR A 18 -7.20 -1.14 -7.87
N ARG A 19 -8.51 -0.94 -7.80
CA ARG A 19 -9.23 0.06 -8.59
C ARG A 19 -10.03 0.97 -7.68
N MET A 20 -10.14 2.23 -8.08
CA MET A 20 -10.82 3.25 -7.28
C MET A 20 -11.87 3.97 -8.11
N ARG A 21 -12.95 4.42 -7.45
CA ARG A 21 -13.92 5.35 -8.02
C ARG A 21 -14.26 6.47 -7.04
N GLU A 22 -14.64 7.60 -7.61
CA GLU A 22 -15.17 8.76 -6.91
C GLU A 22 -16.65 8.92 -7.25
N ASP A 23 -17.44 9.33 -6.27
CA ASP A 23 -18.85 9.74 -6.40
C ASP A 23 -19.75 8.84 -7.26
N GLY A 24 -19.58 7.52 -7.11
CA GLY A 24 -20.39 6.52 -7.82
C GLY A 24 -20.04 6.33 -9.30
N GLY A 25 -18.97 6.97 -9.79
CA GLY A 25 -18.46 6.82 -11.15
C GLY A 25 -17.87 5.43 -11.44
N GLU A 26 -17.21 5.29 -12.59
CA GLU A 26 -16.58 4.03 -12.98
C GLU A 26 -15.30 3.75 -12.18
N PHE A 27 -15.04 2.46 -11.91
CA PHE A 27 -13.77 2.02 -11.31
C PHE A 27 -12.63 2.17 -12.31
N ARG A 28 -11.65 3.01 -11.96
CA ARG A 28 -10.44 3.26 -12.75
C ARG A 28 -9.23 2.57 -12.12
N PRO A 29 -8.16 2.28 -12.91
CA PRO A 29 -6.90 1.81 -12.36
C PRO A 29 -6.41 2.75 -11.26
N HIS A 30 -5.93 2.17 -10.15
CA HIS A 30 -5.44 2.94 -9.00
C HIS A 30 -3.99 2.58 -8.70
N VAL A 31 -3.75 1.36 -8.22
CA VAL A 31 -2.40 0.85 -7.95
C VAL A 31 -2.30 -0.58 -8.46
N GLU A 32 -1.20 -0.87 -9.15
CA GLU A 32 -0.77 -2.21 -9.49
C GLU A 32 0.68 -2.37 -9.03
N GLY A 33 1.03 -3.53 -8.51
CA GLY A 33 2.38 -3.78 -8.02
C GLY A 33 2.67 -5.24 -7.69
N CYS A 34 3.84 -5.44 -7.10
CA CYS A 34 4.40 -6.73 -6.74
C CYS A 34 4.86 -6.72 -5.29
N PHE A 35 4.56 -7.78 -4.54
CA PHE A 35 5.14 -8.00 -3.23
C PHE A 35 6.59 -8.45 -3.37
N LEU A 36 7.48 -7.82 -2.60
CA LEU A 36 8.89 -8.14 -2.52
C LEU A 36 9.17 -9.08 -1.34
N GLU A 37 8.47 -8.88 -0.23
CA GLU A 37 8.64 -9.64 1.00
C GLU A 37 7.32 -9.69 1.77
N ILE A 38 6.98 -10.88 2.29
CA ILE A 38 5.84 -11.11 3.17
C ILE A 38 6.35 -11.92 4.36
N LEU A 39 6.37 -11.31 5.53
CA LEU A 39 6.58 -11.97 6.81
C LEU A 39 5.28 -11.82 7.61
N PRO A 40 4.54 -12.92 7.83
CA PRO A 40 3.29 -12.88 8.58
C PRO A 40 3.45 -12.14 9.90
N GLU A 41 2.51 -11.23 10.19
CA GLU A 41 2.41 -10.47 11.44
C GLU A 41 3.61 -9.56 11.77
N ALA A 42 4.60 -9.43 10.89
CA ALA A 42 5.82 -8.68 11.16
C ALA A 42 6.13 -7.65 10.09
N ARG A 43 6.00 -8.02 8.80
CA ARG A 43 6.51 -7.18 7.71
C ARG A 43 5.88 -7.47 6.36
N LEU A 44 5.61 -6.41 5.62
CA LEU A 44 5.12 -6.47 4.25
C LEU A 44 5.87 -5.43 3.42
N VAL A 45 6.44 -5.86 2.30
CA VAL A 45 7.15 -4.98 1.36
C VAL A 45 6.56 -5.17 -0.01
N PHE A 46 6.21 -4.07 -0.68
CA PHE A 46 5.76 -4.08 -2.06
C PHE A 46 6.35 -2.94 -2.87
N THR A 47 6.29 -3.05 -4.19
CA THR A 47 6.70 -2.01 -5.12
C THR A 47 5.71 -1.86 -6.27
N THR A 48 5.66 -0.67 -6.85
CA THR A 48 4.90 -0.38 -8.08
C THR A 48 5.76 -0.46 -9.33
N VAL A 49 7.10 -0.58 -9.20
CA VAL A 49 8.01 -0.69 -10.36
C VAL A 49 8.13 -2.12 -10.91
N LEU A 50 7.48 -3.07 -10.24
CA LEU A 50 7.31 -4.45 -10.69
C LEU A 50 5.84 -4.82 -10.60
N THR A 51 5.36 -5.66 -11.52
CA THR A 51 4.10 -6.39 -11.39
C THR A 51 4.37 -7.87 -11.14
N GLU A 52 3.29 -8.65 -11.03
CA GLU A 52 3.32 -10.09 -10.76
C GLU A 52 4.39 -10.84 -11.58
N GLY A 53 5.06 -11.78 -10.94
CA GLY A 53 6.14 -12.54 -11.55
C GLY A 53 7.39 -11.71 -11.81
N TRP A 54 7.61 -10.65 -11.03
CA TRP A 54 8.79 -9.78 -11.09
C TRP A 54 8.94 -9.04 -12.43
N ARG A 55 7.82 -8.76 -13.10
CA ARG A 55 7.83 -8.10 -14.40
C ARG A 55 8.09 -6.60 -14.24
N PRO A 56 9.09 -6.01 -14.91
CA PRO A 56 9.30 -4.57 -14.85
C PRO A 56 8.07 -3.79 -15.32
N ALA A 57 7.80 -2.69 -14.64
CA ALA A 57 6.70 -1.79 -14.95
C ALA A 57 7.16 -0.33 -14.84
N GLU A 58 6.49 0.54 -15.59
CA GLU A 58 6.69 1.99 -15.51
C GLU A 58 5.41 2.63 -14.95
N PRO A 59 5.27 2.71 -13.61
CA PRO A 59 4.09 3.30 -12.98
C PRO A 59 4.14 4.83 -13.09
N TRP A 60 2.96 5.47 -13.05
CA TRP A 60 2.87 6.93 -12.97
C TRP A 60 3.46 7.50 -11.66
N LEU A 61 3.54 6.64 -10.63
CA LEU A 61 4.21 6.86 -9.35
C LEU A 61 5.03 5.63 -8.96
N ALA A 62 6.35 5.74 -9.11
CA ALA A 62 7.31 4.70 -8.74
C ALA A 62 7.63 4.78 -7.24
N LEU A 63 7.33 3.71 -6.51
CA LEU A 63 7.66 3.61 -5.09
C LEU A 63 7.93 2.16 -4.64
N THR A 64 8.60 2.04 -3.51
CA THR A 64 8.65 0.82 -2.69
C THR A 64 8.19 1.16 -1.29
N ALA A 65 7.15 0.48 -0.80
CA ALA A 65 6.64 0.65 0.55
C ALA A 65 7.12 -0.52 1.42
N ILE A 66 7.62 -0.17 2.60
CA ILE A 66 8.06 -1.09 3.64
C ILE A 66 7.15 -0.86 4.83
N ILE A 67 6.38 -1.88 5.20
CA ILE A 67 5.44 -1.84 6.31
C ILE A 67 5.90 -2.83 7.37
N THR A 68 5.96 -2.41 8.63
CA THR A 68 6.32 -3.27 9.77
C THR A 68 5.29 -3.17 10.88
N PHE A 69 5.13 -4.29 11.58
CA PHE A 69 4.24 -4.47 12.71
C PHE A 69 5.06 -5.04 13.87
N GLU A 70 5.01 -4.39 15.03
CA GLU A 70 5.75 -4.82 16.22
C GLU A 70 4.85 -4.74 17.44
N ALA A 71 4.82 -5.77 18.27
CA ALA A 71 4.06 -5.73 19.52
C ALA A 71 4.68 -4.71 20.47
N GLU A 72 3.87 -3.78 20.98
CA GLU A 72 4.31 -2.73 21.90
C GLU A 72 3.19 -2.34 22.85
N GLY A 73 3.44 -2.36 24.16
CA GLY A 73 2.55 -1.77 25.17
C GLY A 73 1.12 -2.32 25.19
N GLY A 74 0.92 -3.58 24.77
CA GLY A 74 -0.42 -4.19 24.66
C GLY A 74 -1.15 -3.90 23.34
N GLY A 75 -0.50 -3.20 22.40
CA GLY A 75 -0.97 -2.97 21.04
C GLY A 75 0.07 -3.37 20.00
N THR A 76 -0.06 -2.79 18.79
CA THR A 76 0.87 -3.00 17.68
C THR A 76 1.40 -1.64 17.22
N ARG A 77 2.71 -1.45 17.25
CA ARG A 77 3.38 -0.36 16.56
C ARG A 77 3.40 -0.66 15.07
N TYR A 78 2.66 0.15 14.33
CA TYR A 78 2.66 0.16 12.87
C TYR A 78 3.66 1.20 12.36
N SER A 79 4.50 0.84 11.39
CA SER A 79 5.37 1.78 10.69
C SER A 79 5.31 1.54 9.19
N ALA A 80 5.26 2.63 8.43
CA ALA A 80 5.34 2.60 6.98
C ALA A 80 6.44 3.54 6.49
N ARG A 81 7.38 3.01 5.73
CA ARG A 81 8.45 3.76 5.06
C ARG A 81 8.28 3.60 3.56
N VAL A 82 8.08 4.71 2.87
CA VAL A 82 7.96 4.75 1.40
C VAL A 82 9.25 5.31 0.81
N LEU A 83 9.81 4.58 -0.14
CA LEU A 83 11.00 4.95 -0.89
C LEU A 83 10.59 5.38 -2.29
N HIS A 84 11.06 6.54 -2.73
CA HIS A 84 10.88 7.06 -4.08
C HIS A 84 12.21 7.07 -4.82
N ARG A 85 12.14 7.13 -6.15
CA ARG A 85 13.32 7.18 -7.01
C ARG A 85 14.20 8.40 -6.75
N ASN A 86 13.60 9.55 -6.44
CA ASN A 86 14.28 10.80 -6.16
C ASN A 86 13.39 11.73 -5.30
N ALA A 87 13.96 12.86 -4.88
CA ALA A 87 13.27 13.85 -4.04
C ALA A 87 12.07 14.52 -4.73
N ALA A 88 12.11 14.70 -6.05
CA ALA A 88 11.00 15.30 -6.79
C ALA A 88 9.77 14.36 -6.84
N ASP A 89 10.01 13.06 -7.04
CA ASP A 89 8.96 12.02 -7.00
C ASP A 89 8.36 11.90 -5.59
N SER A 90 9.19 12.02 -4.54
CA SER A 90 8.73 12.07 -3.14
C SER A 90 7.84 13.29 -2.88
N LYS A 91 8.28 14.49 -3.31
CA LYS A 91 7.51 15.72 -3.13
C LYS A 91 6.18 15.68 -3.88
N LYS A 92 6.18 15.17 -5.11
CA LYS A 92 4.96 14.96 -5.90
C LYS A 92 3.97 14.07 -5.14
N HIS A 93 4.44 12.99 -4.53
CA HIS A 93 3.57 12.09 -3.76
C HIS A 93 3.00 12.76 -2.49
N GLU A 94 3.81 13.55 -1.80
CA GLU A 94 3.37 14.34 -0.64
C GLU A 94 2.31 15.38 -1.02
N ASP A 95 2.55 16.15 -2.08
CA ASP A 95 1.63 17.18 -2.58
C ASP A 95 0.28 16.58 -3.04
N MET A 96 0.24 15.27 -3.35
CA MET A 96 -0.98 14.52 -3.67
C MET A 96 -1.75 14.01 -2.44
N GLY A 97 -1.30 14.33 -1.22
CA GLY A 97 -1.98 13.97 0.02
C GLY A 97 -1.65 12.58 0.56
N PHE A 98 -0.47 12.02 0.23
CA PHE A 98 -0.06 10.70 0.70
C PHE A 98 -0.20 10.50 2.22
N GLN A 99 0.24 11.48 3.02
CA GLN A 99 0.20 11.38 4.49
C GLN A 99 -1.23 11.27 5.01
N GLU A 100 -2.15 12.06 4.47
CA GLU A 100 -3.56 12.05 4.86
C GLU A 100 -4.26 10.77 4.39
N GLY A 101 -4.02 10.36 3.14
CA GLY A 101 -4.60 9.13 2.58
C GLY A 101 -4.10 7.86 3.28
N TRP A 102 -2.80 7.82 3.62
CA TRP A 102 -2.20 6.70 4.34
C TRP A 102 -2.67 6.66 5.79
N GLY A 103 -2.69 7.79 6.49
CA GLY A 103 -3.21 7.90 7.86
C GLY A 103 -4.66 7.42 7.96
N THR A 104 -5.50 7.83 7.01
CA THR A 104 -6.91 7.39 6.94
C THR A 104 -7.05 5.87 6.81
N ALA A 105 -6.21 5.22 5.99
CA ALA A 105 -6.24 3.76 5.83
C ALA A 105 -5.86 3.05 7.14
N ILE A 106 -4.92 3.61 7.91
CA ILE A 106 -4.51 3.06 9.22
C ILE A 106 -5.58 3.27 10.28
N ASP A 107 -6.24 4.42 10.31
CA ASP A 107 -7.36 4.67 11.23
C ASP A 107 -8.51 3.68 10.97
N GLN A 108 -8.80 3.40 9.69
CA GLN A 108 -9.80 2.39 9.31
C GLN A 108 -9.40 0.98 9.75
N LEU A 109 -8.11 0.62 9.62
CA LEU A 109 -7.58 -0.65 10.10
C LEU A 109 -7.70 -0.78 11.62
N ALA A 110 -7.28 0.26 12.38
CA ALA A 110 -7.39 0.29 13.83
C ALA A 110 -8.84 0.16 14.30
N ALA A 111 -9.77 0.87 13.66
CA ALA A 111 -11.19 0.78 13.95
C ALA A 111 -11.77 -0.61 13.62
N PHE A 112 -11.28 -1.29 12.59
CA PHE A 112 -11.70 -2.65 12.24
C PHE A 112 -11.24 -3.67 13.27
N VAL A 113 -9.98 -3.60 13.71
CA VAL A 113 -9.42 -4.51 14.74
C VAL A 113 -10.13 -4.30 16.08
N GLY A 114 -10.34 -3.05 16.49
CA GLY A 114 -11.02 -2.74 17.77
C GLY A 114 -12.48 -3.20 17.83
N ARG A 115 -13.16 -3.39 16.69
CA ARG A 115 -14.51 -3.98 16.63
C ARG A 115 -14.53 -5.51 16.67
N SER A 116 -13.38 -6.14 16.46
CA SER A 116 -13.22 -7.59 16.38
C SER A 116 -12.67 -8.19 17.69
N SER A 117 -12.55 -7.37 18.74
CA SER A 117 -12.00 -7.69 20.07
C SER A 117 -13.09 -7.85 21.12
#